data_AF-A0A519RQ27-F1
#
_entry.id   AF-A0A519RQ27-F1
#
_cell.length_a   1.000
_cell.length_b   1.000
_cell.length_c   1.000
_cell.angle_alpha   90.00
_cell.angle_beta   90.00
_cell.angle_gamma   90.00
#
_symmetry.space_group_name_H-M   'P 1'
#
loop_
_entity.id
_entity.type
_entity.pdbx_description
1 polymer ?
#
loop_
_entity_poly.entity_id
_entity_poly.type
_entity_poly.pdbx_seq_one_letter_code
_entity_poly.pdbx_strand_id
1 'polypeptide(L)' 'MERKKYSSYAEIDRDLEILKVEREIHYQKLTQSFDNTKDSLNPSNMIPSVPKMALTVLGGLSGPLKSIGASFILKKLFRL' A
#
# COMPACT_ATOMS: atom_id res chain seq x y z
N MET A 1 -19.47 9.44 11.85
CA MET A 1 -19.68 8.69 13.11
C MET A 1 -20.56 9.55 14.00
N GLU A 2 -21.76 9.09 14.34
CA GLU A 2 -22.56 9.76 15.37
C GLU A 2 -21.78 9.75 16.70
N ARG A 3 -21.87 10.85 17.47
CA ARG A 3 -21.27 10.88 18.80
C ARG A 3 -22.17 10.11 19.76
N LYS A 4 -21.74 8.91 20.17
CA LYS A 4 -22.42 8.17 21.25
C LYS A 4 -22.44 9.01 22.53
N LYS A 5 -23.61 9.14 23.15
CA LYS A 5 -23.74 9.64 24.52
C LYS A 5 -23.64 8.45 25.46
N TYR A 6 -22.63 8.45 26.32
CA TYR A 6 -22.46 7.44 27.35
C TYR A 6 -23.24 7.84 28.60
N SER A 7 -23.93 6.89 29.20
CA SER A 7 -24.68 7.05 30.44
C SER A 7 -23.79 6.82 31.68
N SER A 8 -22.69 6.07 31.53
CA SER A 8 -21.76 5.75 32.61
C SER A 8 -20.33 5.47 32.13
N TYR A 9 -19.35 5.58 33.03
CA TYR A 9 -17.95 5.22 32.72
C TYR A 9 -17.79 3.74 32.35
N ALA A 10 -18.61 2.85 32.90
CA ALA A 10 -18.60 1.43 32.57
C ALA A 10 -19.01 1.14 31.11
N GLU A 11 -19.78 2.01 30.46
CA GLU A 11 -20.05 1.90 29.02
C GLU A 11 -18.84 2.32 28.19
N ILE A 12 -18.13 3.36 28.62
CA ILE A 12 -16.91 3.84 27.95
C ILE A 12 -15.85 2.75 27.98
N ASP A 13 -15.62 2.12 29.14
CA ASP A 13 -14.60 1.07 29.28
C ASP A 13 -14.90 -0.15 28.42
N ARG A 14 -16.18 -0.56 28.32
CA ARG A 14 -16.60 -1.64 27.44
C ARG A 14 -16.37 -1.31 25.97
N ASP A 15 -16.75 -0.11 25.52
CA ASP A 15 -16.50 0.33 24.14
C ASP A 15 -14.99 0.43 23.86
N LEU A 16 -14.18 0.89 24.82
CA LEU A 16 -12.72 0.91 24.70
C LEU A 16 -12.12 -0.49 24.60
N GLU A 17 -12.67 -1.47 25.32
CA GLU A 17 -12.25 -2.86 25.22
C GLU A 17 -12.58 -3.45 23.84
N ILE A 18 -13.78 -3.19 23.33
CA ILE A 18 -14.18 -3.56 21.96
C ILE A 18 -13.20 -2.96 20.94
N LEU A 19 -12.90 -1.66 21.05
CA LEU A 19 -11.96 -0.98 20.15
C LEU A 19 -10.54 -1.58 20.22
N LYS A 20 -10.10 -2.05 21.38
CA LYS A 20 -8.80 -2.73 21.51
C LYS A 20 -8.80 -4.07 20.78
N VAL A 21 -9.86 -4.86 20.94
CA VAL A 21 -10.01 -6.16 20.27
C VAL A 21 -10.14 -5.98 18.77
N GLU A 22 -10.96 -5.03 18.30
CA GLU A 22 -11.09 -4.70 16.88
C GLU A 22 -9.74 -4.29 16.28
N ARG A 23 -8.99 -3.42 16.95
CA ARG A 23 -7.64 -3.02 16.51
C ARG A 23 -6.73 -4.24 16.36
N GLU A 24 -6.75 -5.17 17.31
CA GLU A 24 -5.93 -6.39 17.26
C GLU A 24 -6.33 -7.27 16.07
N ILE A 25 -7.63 -7.47 15.83
CA ILE A 25 -8.15 -8.21 14.67
C ILE A 25 -7.70 -7.55 13.36
N HIS A 26 -7.80 -6.23 13.27
CA HIS A 26 -7.36 -5.48 12.10
C HIS A 26 -5.86 -5.59 11.88
N TYR A 27 -5.06 -5.49 12.95
CA TYR A 27 -3.61 -5.66 12.89
C TYR A 27 -3.23 -7.05 12.37
N GLN A 28 -3.84 -8.11 12.91
CA GLN A 28 -3.59 -9.48 12.46
C GLN A 28 -4.01 -9.69 11.01
N LYS A 29 -5.16 -9.14 10.57
CA LYS A 29 -5.58 -9.18 9.17
C LYS A 29 -4.59 -8.47 8.25
N LEU A 30 -4.06 -7.31 8.66
CA LEU A 30 -3.06 -6.60 7.89
C LEU A 30 -1.75 -7.39 7.79
N THR A 31 -1.25 -7.91 8.90
CA THR A 31 -0.06 -8.77 8.93
C THR A 31 -0.24 -10.00 8.05
N GLN A 32 -1.36 -10.72 8.17
CA GLN A 32 -1.69 -11.85 7.31
C GLN A 32 -1.78 -11.43 5.84
N SER A 33 -2.44 -10.31 5.53
CA SER A 33 -2.51 -9.81 4.15
C SER A 33 -1.13 -9.44 3.61
N PHE A 34 -0.25 -8.89 4.45
CA PHE A 34 1.10 -8.53 4.08
C PHE A 34 1.99 -9.75 3.88
N ASP A 35 1.87 -10.76 4.72
CA ASP A 35 2.59 -12.04 4.58
C ASP A 35 2.10 -12.81 3.35
N ASN A 36 0.78 -12.94 3.15
CA ASN A 36 0.20 -13.52 1.93
C ASN A 36 0.60 -12.71 0.67
N THR A 37 0.65 -11.38 0.78
CA THR A 37 1.10 -10.52 -0.31
C THR A 37 2.60 -10.68 -0.55
N LYS A 38 3.43 -10.84 0.48
CA LYS A 38 4.87 -11.12 0.31
C LYS A 38 5.13 -12.47 -0.32
N ASP A 39 4.36 -13.49 0.04
CA ASP A 39 4.48 -14.83 -0.55
C ASP A 39 4.03 -14.83 -2.02
N SER A 40 2.99 -14.06 -2.35
CA SER A 40 2.53 -13.86 -3.73
C SER A 40 3.37 -12.85 -4.52
N LEU A 41 4.05 -11.91 -3.85
CA LEU A 41 4.96 -10.94 -4.46
C LEU A 41 6.42 -11.40 -4.48
N ASN A 42 6.71 -12.59 -3.95
CA ASN A 42 8.04 -13.16 -3.96
C ASN A 42 8.46 -13.32 -5.44
N PRO A 43 9.52 -12.62 -5.92
CA PRO A 43 9.91 -12.63 -7.32
C PRO A 43 10.18 -14.03 -7.87
N SER A 44 10.52 -14.98 -6.98
CA SER A 44 10.71 -16.40 -7.28
C SER A 44 9.41 -17.11 -7.70
N ASN A 45 8.26 -16.67 -7.18
CA ASN A 45 6.93 -17.23 -7.48
C ASN A 45 6.11 -16.34 -8.44
N MET A 46 6.46 -15.06 -8.60
CA MET A 46 5.85 -14.10 -9.54
C MET A 46 6.36 -14.19 -10.99
N ILE A 47 7.03 -15.27 -11.38
CA ILE A 47 7.44 -15.46 -12.79
C ILE A 47 6.31 -16.19 -13.52
N PRO A 48 5.28 -15.47 -14.02
CA PRO A 48 4.70 -15.96 -15.27
C PRO A 48 4.45 -14.93 -16.37
N SER A 49 4.64 -13.61 -16.20
CA SER A 49 4.14 -12.71 -17.27
C SER A 49 4.72 -11.30 -17.42
N VAL A 50 5.79 -10.89 -16.73
CA VAL A 50 6.44 -9.62 -17.10
C VAL A 50 7.29 -9.88 -18.35
N PRO A 51 6.98 -9.26 -19.51
CA PRO A 51 7.78 -9.48 -20.71
C PRO A 51 9.21 -9.06 -20.41
N LYS A 52 10.18 -9.92 -20.74
CA LYS A 52 11.61 -9.66 -20.55
C LYS A 52 12.02 -8.27 -21.05
N MET A 53 11.33 -7.77 -22.09
CA MET A 53 11.43 -6.41 -22.58
C MET A 53 11.16 -5.36 -21.49
N ALA A 54 10.03 -5.41 -20.78
CA ALA A 54 9.70 -4.47 -19.69
C ALA A 54 10.77 -4.43 -18.60
N LEU A 55 11.30 -5.61 -18.20
CA LEU A 55 12.39 -5.70 -17.24
C LEU A 55 13.70 -5.08 -17.80
N THR A 56 14.01 -5.33 -19.07
CA THR A 56 15.15 -4.73 -19.77
C THR A 56 14.98 -3.22 -19.94
N VAL A 57 13.78 -2.71 -20.23
CA VAL A 57 13.55 -1.26 -20.32
C VAL A 57 13.73 -0.66 -18.93
N LEU A 58 13.12 -1.22 -17.88
CA LEU A 58 13.27 -0.71 -16.51
C LEU A 58 14.72 -0.73 -16.02
N GLY A 59 15.48 -1.78 -16.34
CA GLY A 59 16.90 -1.89 -15.99
C GLY A 59 17.82 -0.99 -16.83
N GLY A 60 17.58 -0.87 -18.14
CA GLY A 60 18.37 -0.05 -19.09
C GLY A 60 18.03 1.45 -19.05
N LEU A 61 16.89 1.79 -18.45
CA LEU A 61 16.46 3.15 -18.16
C LEU A 61 17.22 3.80 -16.98
N SER A 62 18.16 3.08 -16.36
CA SER A 62 19.11 3.63 -15.38
C SER A 62 20.19 4.56 -16.01
N GLY A 63 20.23 4.68 -17.33
CA GLY A 63 21.13 5.59 -18.05
C GLY A 63 20.57 7.01 -18.30
N PRO A 64 21.42 7.99 -18.72
CA PRO A 64 21.12 9.44 -18.78
C PRO A 64 19.96 9.89 -19.69
N LEU A 65 19.27 8.99 -20.38
CA LEU A 65 18.21 9.30 -21.36
C LEU A 65 16.90 9.78 -20.72
N LYS A 66 16.68 9.56 -19.40
CA LYS A 66 15.44 9.98 -18.71
C LYS A 66 15.33 11.48 -18.45
N SER A 67 16.44 12.20 -18.25
CA SER A 67 16.38 13.60 -17.82
C SER A 67 15.76 14.51 -18.88
N ILE A 68 16.01 14.23 -20.16
CA ILE A 68 15.52 15.05 -21.28
C ILE A 68 14.01 14.82 -21.52
N GLY A 69 13.57 13.55 -21.57
CA GLY A 69 12.16 13.21 -21.81
C GLY A 69 11.24 13.54 -20.63
N ALA A 70 11.68 13.26 -19.40
CA ALA A 70 10.89 13.54 -18.20
C ALA A 70 10.67 15.04 -18.00
N SER A 71 11.69 15.88 -18.25
CA SER A 71 11.54 17.33 -18.15
C SER A 71 10.51 17.90 -19.13
N PHE A 72 10.37 17.30 -20.31
CA PHE A 72 9.43 17.77 -21.33
C PHE A 72 7.98 17.37 -21.00
N ILE A 73 7.77 16.14 -20.53
CA ILE A 73 6.45 15.63 -20.12
C ILE A 73 5.99 16.33 -18.85
N LEU A 74 6.88 16.53 -17.87
CA LEU A 74 6.60 17.28 -16.65
C LEU A 74 6.21 18.73 -16.98
N LYS A 75 6.96 19.41 -17.85
CA LYS A 75 6.63 20.77 -18.28
C LYS A 75 5.29 20.87 -19.04
N LYS A 76 4.88 19.81 -19.73
CA LYS A 76 3.57 19.75 -20.42
C LYS A 76 2.41 19.51 -19.45
N LEU A 77 2.63 18.71 -18.40
CA LEU A 77 1.62 18.42 -17.37
C LEU A 77 1.43 19.55 -16.36
N PHE A 78 2.51 20.24 -15.98
CA PHE A 78 2.46 21.37 -15.03
C PHE A 78 2.14 22.73 -15.68
N ARG A 79 1.87 22.74 -16.99
CA ARG A 79 1.42 23.92 -17.74
C ARG A 79 -0.05 23.79 -18.18
N LEU A 80 -0.86 23.14 -17.34
CA LEU A 80 -2.31 23.23 -17.34
C LEU A 80 -2.75 24.06 -16.14
#